data_AF-A0A6J3Q1S9-F1
#
_entry.id   AF-A0A6J3Q1S9-F1
#
_cell.length_a   1.000
_cell.length_b   1.000
_cell.length_c   1.000
_cell.angle_alpha   90.00
_cell.angle_beta   90.00
_cell.angle_gamma   90.00
#
_symmetry.space_group_name_H-M   'P 1'
#
loop_
_entity.id
_entity.type
_entity.pdbx_description
1 polymer ?
#
loop_
_entity_poly.entity_id
_entity_poly.type
_entity_poly.pdbx_seq_one_letter_code
_entity_poly.pdbx_strand_id
1 'polypeptide(L)'
;MGSQVQPELCGQKYILYQEDSFNLIKTTTSQKHRDFMAEPVGEKPAGSLAGIGEVLGKKLEERDFDKAYVVLGQFLVLKKDEDLFREWPKDTCGANAKQSRDCFGCLREWCDVFL
;
A
#
# COMPACT_ATOMS: atom_id res chain seq x y z
N MET A 1 -21.80 -43.77 11.19
CA MET A 1 -20.43 -43.55 11.70
C MET A 1 -19.56 -43.26 10.50
N GLY A 2 -19.46 -41.98 10.12
CA GLY A 2 -18.74 -41.55 8.92
C GLY A 2 -17.27 -41.37 9.27
N SER A 3 -16.47 -42.40 9.05
CA SER A 3 -15.02 -42.31 9.16
C SER A 3 -14.48 -41.67 7.89
N GLN A 4 -14.12 -40.38 7.97
CA GLN A 4 -13.31 -39.74 6.94
C GLN A 4 -11.89 -40.32 7.01
N VAL A 5 -11.47 -40.97 5.92
CA VAL A 5 -10.06 -41.20 5.62
C VAL A 5 -9.60 -40.14 4.63
N GLN A 6 -8.58 -39.38 5.06
CA GLN A 6 -7.48 -38.77 4.27
C GLN A 6 -7.79 -37.48 3.46
N PRO A 7 -6.80 -36.63 3.06
CA PRO A 7 -5.46 -36.37 3.64
C PRO A 7 -4.86 -34.92 3.42
N GLU A 8 -3.67 -34.64 4.01
CA GLU A 8 -2.51 -33.85 3.50
C GLU A 8 -2.58 -32.38 2.97
N LEU A 9 -3.09 -31.39 3.72
CA LEU A 9 -3.15 -29.99 3.23
C LEU A 9 -2.65 -28.91 4.21
N CYS A 10 -1.41 -29.00 4.71
CA CYS A 10 -0.79 -27.90 5.47
C CYS A 10 -0.48 -26.67 4.57
N GLY A 11 -0.13 -26.90 3.29
CA GLY A 11 0.24 -25.84 2.34
C GLY A 11 -0.94 -25.08 1.72
N GLN A 12 -2.04 -25.76 1.38
CA GLN A 12 -3.22 -25.09 0.81
C GLN A 12 -3.94 -24.21 1.84
N LYS A 13 -3.87 -24.55 3.14
CA LYS A 13 -4.43 -23.71 4.19
C LYS A 13 -3.71 -22.35 4.26
N TYR A 14 -2.40 -22.27 4.05
CA TYR A 14 -1.68 -20.99 3.99
C TYR A 14 -2.10 -20.13 2.81
N ILE A 15 -2.25 -20.72 1.62
CA ILE A 15 -2.68 -20.00 0.41
C ILE A 15 -4.11 -19.48 0.57
N LEU A 16 -5.03 -20.28 1.11
CA LEU A 16 -6.40 -19.84 1.36
C LEU A 16 -6.48 -18.78 2.46
N TYR A 17 -5.70 -18.89 3.53
CA TYR A 17 -5.61 -17.82 4.54
C TYR A 17 -5.01 -16.53 3.97
N GLN A 18 -4.05 -16.65 3.05
CA GLN A 18 -3.43 -15.50 2.38
C GLN A 18 -4.39 -14.86 1.37
N GLU A 19 -5.14 -15.65 0.61
CA GLU A 19 -6.21 -15.17 -0.28
C GLU A 19 -7.38 -14.57 0.49
N ASP A 20 -7.82 -15.16 1.60
CA ASP A 20 -8.90 -14.62 2.44
C ASP A 20 -8.49 -13.33 3.16
N SER A 21 -7.25 -13.27 3.67
CA SER A 21 -6.70 -12.03 4.24
C SER A 21 -6.60 -10.95 3.16
N PHE A 22 -6.10 -11.28 1.96
CA PHE A 22 -6.04 -10.39 0.81
C PHE A 22 -7.43 -9.96 0.32
N ASN A 23 -8.44 -10.83 0.39
CA ASN A 23 -9.83 -10.52 0.05
C ASN A 23 -10.53 -9.64 1.11
N LEU A 24 -10.13 -9.73 2.38
CA LEU A 24 -10.64 -8.86 3.44
C LEU A 24 -10.13 -7.42 3.30
N ILE A 25 -8.84 -7.21 3.00
CA ILE A 25 -8.30 -5.89 2.63
C ILE A 25 -8.89 -5.36 1.31
N LYS A 26 -9.25 -6.26 0.37
CA LYS A 26 -9.94 -5.85 -0.87
C LYS A 26 -11.27 -5.15 -0.61
N THR A 27 -12.05 -5.48 0.41
CA THR A 27 -13.43 -4.94 0.53
C THR A 27 -13.53 -3.53 1.13
N THR A 28 -12.46 -2.98 1.71
CA THR A 28 -12.49 -1.69 2.44
C THR A 28 -11.65 -0.55 1.83
N THR A 29 -10.84 -0.84 0.80
CA THR A 29 -9.88 0.11 0.20
C THR A 29 -10.20 0.45 -1.27
N SER A 30 -9.70 1.58 -1.77
CA SER A 30 -9.97 2.06 -3.15
C SER A 30 -9.37 1.14 -4.23
N GLN A 31 -9.90 1.16 -5.46
CA GLN A 31 -9.36 0.39 -6.60
C GLN A 31 -7.85 0.60 -6.79
N LYS A 32 -7.38 1.86 -6.70
CA LYS A 32 -5.95 2.21 -6.76
C LYS A 32 -5.11 1.50 -5.71
N HIS A 33 -5.63 1.39 -4.48
CA HIS A 33 -4.95 0.69 -3.39
C HIS A 33 -4.77 -0.79 -3.73
N ARG A 34 -5.79 -1.42 -4.31
CA ARG A 34 -5.75 -2.83 -4.71
C ARG A 34 -4.70 -3.07 -5.80
N ASP A 35 -4.68 -2.23 -6.83
CA ASP A 35 -3.74 -2.34 -7.95
C ASP A 35 -2.28 -2.10 -7.49
N PHE A 36 -2.11 -1.24 -6.47
CA PHE A 36 -0.81 -1.01 -5.86
C PHE A 36 -0.32 -2.22 -5.06
N MET A 37 -1.20 -2.85 -4.27
CA MET A 37 -0.90 -4.01 -3.42
C MET A 37 -0.74 -5.33 -4.19
N ALA A 38 -1.28 -5.43 -5.40
CA ALA A 38 -1.25 -6.65 -6.20
C ALA A 38 0.16 -7.05 -6.68
N GLU A 39 1.08 -6.10 -6.79
CA GLU A 39 2.44 -6.34 -7.26
C GLU A 39 3.44 -5.50 -6.45
N PRO A 40 4.72 -5.94 -6.33
CA PRO A 40 5.77 -5.15 -5.69
C PRO A 40 5.84 -3.72 -6.24
N VAL A 41 6.30 -2.77 -5.42
CA VAL A 41 6.33 -1.33 -5.74
C VAL A 41 6.97 -1.02 -7.09
N GLY A 42 8.00 -1.81 -7.47
CA GLY A 42 8.66 -1.75 -8.77
C GLY A 42 9.05 -0.33 -9.17
N GLU A 43 8.84 0.00 -10.45
CA GLU A 43 9.04 1.34 -11.00
C GLU A 43 7.72 2.12 -11.21
N LYS A 44 6.67 1.77 -10.44
CA LYS A 44 5.36 2.43 -10.54
C LYS A 44 5.51 3.94 -10.25
N PRO A 45 4.78 4.80 -10.97
CA PRO A 45 4.82 6.24 -10.71
C PRO A 45 4.21 6.58 -9.36
N ALA A 46 4.60 7.71 -8.76
CA ALA A 46 4.04 8.16 -7.48
C ALA A 46 2.51 8.37 -7.53
N GLY A 47 1.96 8.70 -8.71
CA GLY A 47 0.51 8.83 -8.95
C GLY A 47 -0.29 7.52 -8.86
N SER A 48 0.38 6.36 -8.76
CA SER A 48 -0.26 5.06 -8.52
C SER A 48 -0.58 4.81 -7.05
N LEU A 49 0.01 5.58 -6.12
CA LEU A 49 -0.27 5.48 -4.70
C LEU A 49 -1.71 5.89 -4.38
N ALA A 50 -2.35 5.19 -3.44
CA ALA A 50 -3.65 5.62 -2.93
C ALA A 50 -3.55 7.03 -2.33
N GLY A 51 -4.57 7.86 -2.53
CA GLY A 51 -4.54 9.27 -2.09
C GLY A 51 -3.72 10.21 -2.98
N ILE A 52 -2.78 9.71 -3.80
CA ILE A 52 -2.02 10.52 -4.75
C ILE A 52 -2.71 10.47 -6.13
N GLY A 53 -3.38 11.58 -6.47
CA GLY A 53 -3.95 11.78 -7.81
C GLY A 53 -2.91 12.32 -8.79
N GLU A 54 -3.29 12.47 -10.07
CA GLU A 54 -2.40 13.01 -11.11
C GLU A 54 -1.82 14.39 -10.73
N VAL A 55 -2.63 15.27 -10.14
CA VAL A 55 -2.20 16.61 -9.70
C VAL A 55 -1.14 16.55 -8.60
N LEU A 56 -1.31 15.68 -7.61
CA LEU A 56 -0.32 15.51 -6.54
C LEU A 56 0.91 14.74 -7.03
N GLY A 57 0.72 13.77 -7.93
CA GLY A 57 1.79 13.03 -8.59
C GLY A 57 2.71 13.95 -9.37
N LYS A 58 2.18 14.84 -10.20
CA LYS A 58 2.97 15.85 -10.93
C LYS A 58 3.76 16.77 -10.00
N LYS A 59 3.16 17.23 -8.90
CA LYS A 59 3.87 18.05 -7.91
C LYS A 59 4.96 17.28 -7.17
N LEU A 60 4.78 15.98 -6.97
CA LEU A 60 5.80 15.11 -6.40
C LEU A 60 6.92 14.85 -7.42
N GLU A 61 6.59 14.64 -8.69
CA GLU A 61 7.55 14.53 -9.80
C GLU A 61 8.43 15.78 -9.91
N GLU A 62 7.85 16.99 -9.79
CA GLU A 62 8.60 18.26 -9.74
C GLU A 62 9.56 18.39 -8.54
N ARG A 63 9.42 17.53 -7.54
CA ARG A 63 10.23 17.47 -6.32
C ARG A 63 11.14 16.24 -6.28
N ASP A 64 11.37 15.59 -7.42
CA ASP A 64 12.15 14.35 -7.56
C ASP A 64 11.53 13.11 -6.87
N PHE A 65 10.22 13.16 -6.57
CA PHE A 65 9.43 12.01 -6.09
C PHE A 65 8.57 11.44 -7.23
N ASP A 66 9.21 11.11 -8.35
CA ASP A 66 8.53 10.62 -9.57
C ASP A 66 8.05 9.17 -9.44
N LYS A 67 8.75 8.36 -8.65
CA LYS A 67 8.43 6.93 -8.44
C LYS A 67 7.88 6.65 -7.05
N ALA A 68 7.01 5.64 -6.97
CA ALA A 68 6.43 5.18 -5.72
C ALA A 68 7.48 4.67 -4.72
N TYR A 69 8.59 4.08 -5.19
CA TYR A 69 9.68 3.64 -4.32
C TYR A 69 10.41 4.81 -3.65
N VAL A 70 10.46 6.00 -4.25
CA VAL A 70 11.08 7.19 -3.65
C VAL A 70 10.22 7.67 -2.49
N VAL A 71 8.90 7.71 -2.69
CA VAL A 71 7.93 8.05 -1.65
C VAL A 71 7.96 7.02 -0.51
N LEU A 72 8.08 5.73 -0.83
CA LEU A 72 8.28 4.67 0.14
C LEU A 72 9.60 4.86 0.91
N GLY A 73 10.69 5.25 0.24
CA GLY A 73 11.96 5.58 0.88
C GLY A 73 11.80 6.68 1.92
N GLN A 74 11.09 7.75 1.57
CA GLN A 74 10.78 8.83 2.50
C GLN A 74 9.95 8.36 3.70
N PHE A 75 8.94 7.51 3.46
CA PHE A 75 8.15 6.88 4.50
C PHE A 75 9.00 6.07 5.49
N LEU A 76 9.99 5.33 4.99
CA LEU A 76 10.93 4.56 5.81
C LEU A 76 11.91 5.44 6.58
N VAL A 77 12.39 6.54 6.00
CA VAL A 77 13.23 7.54 6.69
C VAL A 77 12.49 8.15 7.87
N LEU A 78 11.19 8.41 7.71
CA LEU A 78 10.29 8.85 8.78
C LEU A 78 9.87 7.73 9.74
N LYS A 79 10.49 6.55 9.67
CA LYS A 79 10.25 5.40 10.55
C LYS A 79 8.78 4.95 10.58
N LYS A 80 8.06 5.13 9.48
CA LYS A 80 6.62 4.84 9.38
C LYS A 80 5.75 5.64 10.38
N ASP A 81 6.24 6.79 10.85
CA ASP A 81 5.51 7.67 11.76
C ASP A 81 4.35 8.36 11.01
N GLU A 82 3.14 8.19 11.52
CA GLU A 82 1.92 8.67 10.86
C GLU A 82 1.83 10.20 10.84
N ASP A 83 2.18 10.86 11.94
CA ASP A 83 2.04 12.30 12.05
C ASP A 83 3.07 13.00 11.17
N LEU A 84 4.34 12.59 11.25
CA LEU A 84 5.41 13.13 10.41
C LEU A 84 5.17 12.86 8.92
N PHE A 85 4.72 11.65 8.57
CA PHE A 85 4.44 11.33 7.17
C PHE A 85 3.17 12.02 6.67
N ARG A 86 2.23 12.45 7.51
CA ARG A 86 1.06 13.21 7.04
C ARG A 86 1.37 14.69 6.83
N GLU A 87 2.30 15.25 7.59
CA GLU A 87 2.78 16.62 7.39
C GLU A 87 3.65 16.76 6.13
N TRP A 88 4.49 15.76 5.83
CA TRP A 88 5.40 15.84 4.69
C TRP A 88 4.72 16.03 3.30
N PRO A 89 3.72 15.25 2.87
CA PRO A 89 3.01 15.43 1.59
C PRO A 89 2.19 16.71 1.57
N LYS A 90 1.71 17.17 2.74
CA LYS A 90 1.01 18.44 2.86
C LYS A 90 1.96 19.59 2.52
N ASP A 91 3.18 19.56 3.04
CA ASP A 91 4.18 20.62 2.78
C ASP A 91 4.85 20.48 1.40
N THR A 92 5.00 19.25 0.90
CA THR A 92 5.72 18.97 -0.35
C THR A 92 4.84 19.18 -1.58
N CYS A 93 3.62 18.64 -1.60
CA CYS A 93 2.72 18.68 -2.76
C CYS A 93 1.34 19.30 -2.47
N GLY A 94 1.08 19.77 -1.24
CA GLY A 94 -0.20 20.36 -0.87
C GLY A 94 -1.31 19.31 -0.68
N ALA A 95 -0.96 18.08 -0.30
CA ALA A 95 -1.93 17.04 -0.03
C ALA A 95 -2.85 17.42 1.14
N ASN A 96 -4.15 17.10 1.01
CA ASN A 96 -5.09 17.27 2.11
C ASN A 96 -5.03 16.08 3.09
N ALA A 97 -5.68 16.24 4.26
CA ALA A 97 -5.65 15.24 5.33
C ALA A 97 -6.18 13.86 4.92
N LYS A 98 -7.14 13.78 3.99
CA LYS A 98 -7.65 12.51 3.47
C LYS A 98 -6.61 11.83 2.58
N GLN A 99 -6.03 12.58 1.64
CA GLN A 99 -5.03 12.08 0.70
C GLN A 99 -3.78 11.57 1.41
N SER A 100 -3.28 12.31 2.40
CA SER A 100 -2.13 11.90 3.19
C SER A 100 -2.42 10.62 3.99
N ARG A 101 -3.63 10.49 4.55
CA ARG A 101 -4.07 9.29 5.29
C ARG A 101 -4.20 8.07 4.37
N ASP A 102 -4.82 8.24 3.21
CA ASP A 102 -4.99 7.15 2.23
C ASP A 102 -3.62 6.67 1.72
N CYS A 103 -2.69 7.59 1.46
CA CYS A 103 -1.31 7.28 1.06
C CYS A 103 -0.54 6.55 2.17
N PHE A 104 -0.62 7.04 3.40
CA PHE A 104 0.00 6.41 4.57
C PHE A 104 -0.50 4.98 4.77
N GLY A 105 -1.83 4.78 4.75
CA GLY A 105 -2.43 3.44 4.92
C GLY A 105 -1.96 2.46 3.84
N CYS A 106 -1.90 2.92 2.59
CA CYS A 106 -1.41 2.12 1.47
C CYS A 106 0.06 1.71 1.62
N LEU A 107 0.94 2.64 1.99
CA LEU A 107 2.36 2.35 2.20
C LEU A 107 2.60 1.45 3.42
N ARG A 108 1.84 1.65 4.50
CA ARG A 108 1.93 0.82 5.70
C ARG A 108 1.54 -0.63 5.41
N GLU A 109 0.38 -0.83 4.79
CA GLU A 109 -0.09 -2.17 4.40
C GLU A 109 0.87 -2.82 3.40
N TRP A 110 1.41 -2.05 2.45
CA TRP A 110 2.41 -2.56 1.52
C TRP A 110 3.67 -3.04 2.26
N CYS A 111 4.15 -2.27 3.23
CA CYS A 111 5.27 -2.69 4.06
C CYS A 111 4.95 -3.98 4.83
N ASP A 112 3.77 -4.10 5.43
CA ASP A 112 3.40 -5.28 6.23
C ASP A 112 3.31 -6.57 5.40
N VAL A 113 3.09 -6.46 4.09
CA VAL A 113 2.99 -7.61 3.16
C VAL A 113 4.34 -7.97 2.54
N PHE A 114 5.16 -6.98 2.20
CA PHE A 114 6.36 -7.19 1.37
C PHE A 114 7.70 -6.97 2.11
N LEU A 115 7.72 -6.45 3.33
CA LEU A 115 8.92 -6.03 4.07
C LEU A 115 8.94 -6.53 5.52
#